data_AF-A0A7C3DNI6-F1
#
_entry.id   AF-A0A7C3DNI6-F1
#
_cell.length_a   1.000
_cell.length_b   1.000
_cell.length_c   1.000
_cell.angle_alpha   90.00
_cell.angle_beta   90.00
_cell.angle_gamma   90.00
#
_symmetry.space_group_name_H-M   'P 1'
#
loop_
_entity.id
_entity.type
_entity.pdbx_description
1 polymer ?
#
loop_
_entity_poly.entity_id
_entity_poly.type
_entity_poly.pdbx_seq_one_letter_code
_entity_poly.pdbx_strand_id
1 'polypeptide(L)'
;MQPEAFGLAIFGITALIALIPTWLIPMLNQRRQEREMSILNKMHRFALRHNTFVRNQGGIRYVVVLGKNGFCYMLSGEFVSRERLLKALGEENEKYLLKAESEESRHSTATTLVTIPA
;
A
#
# COMPACT_ATOMS: atom_id res chain seq x y z
N MET A 1 -46.63 -26.11 -21.91
CA MET A 1 -46.00 -25.08 -21.04
C MET A 1 -46.36 -23.72 -21.62
N GLN A 2 -46.97 -22.83 -20.83
CA GLN A 2 -47.51 -21.57 -21.35
C GLN A 2 -46.39 -20.54 -21.60
N PRO A 3 -46.42 -19.82 -22.73
CA PRO A 3 -45.38 -18.87 -23.13
C PRO A 3 -45.21 -17.71 -22.14
N GLU A 4 -46.27 -17.37 -21.41
CA GLU A 4 -46.25 -16.35 -20.35
C GLU A 4 -45.31 -16.72 -19.20
N ALA A 5 -45.25 -18.00 -18.82
CA ALA A 5 -44.35 -18.50 -17.78
C ALA A 5 -42.87 -18.42 -18.21
N PHE A 6 -42.59 -18.57 -19.50
CA PHE A 6 -41.23 -18.41 -20.05
C PHE A 6 -40.80 -16.94 -20.04
N GLY A 7 -41.67 -16.01 -20.42
CA GLY A 7 -41.38 -14.58 -20.36
C GLY A 7 -41.11 -14.09 -18.93
N LEU A 8 -41.91 -14.56 -17.98
CA LEU A 8 -41.76 -14.24 -16.55
C LEU A 8 -40.46 -14.81 -15.96
N ALA A 9 -40.09 -16.03 -16.34
CA ALA A 9 -38.83 -16.64 -15.93
C ALA A 9 -37.60 -15.90 -16.48
N ILE A 10 -37.61 -15.54 -17.77
CA ILE A 10 -36.52 -14.78 -18.40
C ILE A 10 -36.40 -13.40 -17.75
N PHE A 11 -37.51 -12.70 -17.53
CA PHE A 11 -37.50 -11.38 -16.89
C PHE A 11 -36.96 -11.47 -15.45
N GLY A 12 -37.42 -12.45 -14.66
CA GLY A 12 -36.93 -12.66 -13.30
C GLY A 12 -35.43 -12.95 -13.23
N ILE A 13 -34.92 -13.82 -14.13
CA ILE A 13 -33.49 -14.13 -14.23
C ILE A 13 -32.70 -12.88 -14.65
N THR A 14 -33.18 -12.12 -15.61
CA THR A 14 -32.50 -10.92 -16.11
C THR A 14 -32.45 -9.82 -15.04
N ALA A 15 -33.55 -9.61 -14.31
CA ALA A 15 -33.60 -8.69 -13.19
C ALA A 15 -32.64 -9.10 -12.06
N LEU A 16 -32.58 -10.40 -11.74
CA LEU A 16 -31.66 -10.92 -10.72
C LEU A 16 -30.19 -10.73 -11.12
N ILE A 17 -29.85 -11.00 -12.39
CA ILE A 17 -28.50 -10.81 -12.95
C ILE A 17 -28.10 -9.34 -12.96
N ALA A 18 -29.03 -8.39 -13.09
CA ALA A 18 -28.73 -6.96 -13.02
C ALA A 18 -28.63 -6.42 -11.59
N LEU A 19 -29.44 -6.95 -10.65
CA LEU A 19 -29.50 -6.53 -9.26
C LEU A 19 -28.32 -7.03 -8.41
N ILE A 20 -27.87 -8.26 -8.63
CA ILE A 20 -26.73 -8.84 -7.89
C ILE A 20 -25.44 -8.01 -8.08
N PRO A 21 -24.98 -7.68 -9.30
CA PRO A 21 -23.75 -6.91 -9.48
C PRO A 21 -23.89 -5.47 -8.98
N THR A 22 -25.09 -4.87 -9.06
CA THR A 22 -25.29 -3.48 -8.59
C THR A 22 -25.25 -3.35 -7.07
N TRP A 23 -25.54 -4.40 -6.30
CA TRP A 23 -25.49 -4.36 -4.84
C TRP A 23 -24.26 -5.06 -4.24
N LEU A 24 -23.87 -6.21 -4.78
CA LEU A 24 -22.83 -7.05 -4.19
C LEU A 24 -21.41 -6.54 -4.51
N ILE A 25 -21.19 -6.05 -5.73
CA ILE A 25 -19.88 -5.52 -6.16
C ILE A 25 -19.48 -4.26 -5.39
N PRO A 26 -20.34 -3.22 -5.21
CA PRO A 26 -19.92 -2.04 -4.46
C PRO A 26 -19.62 -2.35 -3.00
N MET A 27 -20.35 -3.29 -2.37
CA MET A 27 -20.10 -3.68 -0.98
C MET A 27 -18.77 -4.42 -0.81
N LEU A 28 -18.40 -5.28 -1.76
CA LEU A 28 -17.09 -5.96 -1.78
C LEU A 28 -15.94 -4.99 -2.07
N ASN A 29 -16.14 -4.04 -2.98
CA ASN A 29 -15.13 -3.04 -3.32
C ASN A 29 -14.91 -2.04 -2.18
N GLN A 30 -15.94 -1.62 -1.46
CA GLN A 30 -15.80 -0.75 -0.28
C GLN A 30 -14.89 -1.37 0.77
N ARG A 31 -15.10 -2.65 1.12
CA ARG A 31 -14.26 -3.34 2.11
C ARG A 31 -12.80 -3.46 1.67
N ARG A 32 -12.54 -3.61 0.37
CA ARG A 32 -11.17 -3.62 -0.18
C ARG A 32 -10.54 -2.23 -0.09
N GLN A 33 -11.26 -1.20 -0.49
CA GLN A 33 -10.79 0.19 -0.41
C GLN A 33 -10.51 0.61 1.04
N GLU A 34 -11.37 0.26 1.99
CA GLU A 34 -11.16 0.53 3.42
C GLU A 34 -9.86 -0.12 3.93
N ARG A 35 -9.59 -1.37 3.53
CA ARG A 35 -8.35 -2.06 3.90
C ARG A 35 -7.12 -1.39 3.29
N GLU A 36 -7.17 -1.02 2.01
CA GLU A 36 -6.07 -0.31 1.35
C GLU A 36 -5.80 1.05 1.98
N MET A 37 -6.85 1.81 2.31
CA MET A 37 -6.74 3.09 3.00
C MET A 37 -6.18 2.94 4.41
N SER A 38 -6.60 1.91 5.14
CA SER A 38 -6.05 1.59 6.46
C SER A 38 -4.55 1.28 6.40
N ILE A 39 -4.14 0.45 5.44
CA ILE A 39 -2.74 0.11 5.18
C ILE A 39 -1.93 1.36 4.87
N LEU A 40 -2.43 2.20 3.95
CA LEU A 40 -1.76 3.44 3.56
C LEU A 40 -1.64 4.42 4.72
N ASN A 41 -2.69 4.59 5.51
CA ASN A 41 -2.68 5.43 6.71
C ASN A 41 -1.66 4.93 7.74
N LYS A 42 -1.51 3.62 7.90
CA LYS A 42 -0.51 3.03 8.79
C LYS A 42 0.91 3.33 8.32
N MET A 43 1.18 3.18 7.03
CA MET A 43 2.47 3.56 6.43
C MET A 43 2.74 5.05 6.57
N HIS A 44 1.76 5.89 6.28
CA HIS A 44 1.89 7.34 6.34
C HIS A 44 2.19 7.81 7.76
N ARG A 45 1.48 7.26 8.76
CA ARG A 45 1.76 7.55 10.17
C ARG A 45 3.17 7.13 10.58
N PHE A 46 3.63 5.98 10.09
CA PHE A 46 4.99 5.50 10.34
C PHE A 46 6.03 6.43 9.69
N ALA A 47 5.82 6.79 8.42
CA ALA A 47 6.70 7.69 7.68
C ALA A 47 6.80 9.06 8.37
N LEU A 48 5.66 9.67 8.73
CA LEU A 48 5.63 10.94 9.47
C LEU A 48 6.38 10.88 10.80
N ARG A 49 6.23 9.79 11.56
CA ARG A 49 6.91 9.63 12.86
C ARG A 49 8.44 9.65 12.72
N HIS A 50 8.94 9.18 11.59
CA HIS A 50 10.37 9.07 11.31
C HIS A 50 10.88 10.17 10.38
N ASN A 51 10.04 11.16 10.06
CA ASN A 51 10.32 12.22 9.09
C ASN A 51 10.78 11.69 7.72
N THR A 52 10.13 10.61 7.28
CA THR A 52 10.37 9.96 5.99
C THR A 52 9.09 9.98 5.14
N PHE A 53 9.18 9.46 3.92
CA PHE A 53 8.07 9.46 2.97
C PHE A 53 7.72 8.04 2.50
N VAL A 54 6.43 7.83 2.22
CA VAL A 54 5.95 6.61 1.56
C VAL A 54 6.36 6.67 0.09
N ARG A 55 7.12 5.67 -0.35
CA ARG A 55 7.59 5.53 -1.73
C ARG A 55 6.69 4.57 -2.49
N ASN A 56 6.47 4.82 -3.77
CA ASN A 56 5.72 3.94 -4.66
C ASN A 56 6.60 3.59 -5.86
N GLN A 57 6.87 2.31 -6.07
CA GLN A 57 7.60 1.81 -7.24
C GLN A 57 6.83 0.64 -7.84
N GLY A 58 6.47 0.73 -9.12
CA GLY A 58 5.73 -0.33 -9.82
C GLY A 58 4.36 -0.67 -9.20
N GLY A 59 3.73 0.28 -8.49
CA GLY A 59 2.47 0.04 -7.75
C GLY A 59 2.67 -0.52 -6.34
N ILE A 60 3.91 -0.80 -5.94
CA ILE A 60 4.27 -1.30 -4.61
C ILE A 60 4.63 -0.12 -3.73
N ARG A 61 3.86 0.05 -2.65
CA ARG A 61 4.08 1.11 -1.66
C ARG A 61 4.92 0.58 -0.50
N TYR A 62 6.00 1.28 -0.20
CA TYR A 62 6.90 0.90 0.88
C TYR A 62 7.48 2.13 1.58
N VAL A 63 7.95 1.93 2.81
CA VAL A 63 8.64 2.94 3.60
C VAL A 63 9.99 2.38 4.02
N VAL A 64 11.03 3.19 3.89
CA VAL A 64 12.37 2.90 4.42
C VAL A 64 12.65 3.95 5.48
N VAL A 65 13.15 3.51 6.63
CA VAL A 65 13.51 4.37 7.75
C VAL A 65 14.88 3.94 8.27
N LEU A 66 15.76 4.87 8.56
CA LEU A 66 16.96 4.58 9.34
C LEU A 66 16.63 4.67 10.83
N GLY A 67 16.58 3.51 11.51
CA GLY A 67 16.40 3.42 12.95
C GLY A 67 17.73 3.37 13.70
N LYS A 68 17.66 3.27 15.03
CA LYS A 68 18.85 3.18 15.90
C LYS A 68 19.72 1.94 15.64
N ASN A 69 19.10 0.85 15.20
CA ASN A 69 19.75 -0.44 14.98
C ASN A 69 19.92 -0.78 13.48
N GLY A 70 19.77 0.21 12.59
CA GLY A 70 19.83 0.03 11.14
C GLY A 70 18.52 0.32 10.42
N PHE A 71 18.44 -0.07 9.15
CA PHE A 71 17.27 0.19 8.30
C PHE A 71 16.06 -0.67 8.69
N CYS A 72 14.92 -0.01 8.81
CA CYS A 72 13.61 -0.62 8.99
C CYS A 72 12.79 -0.44 7.73
N TYR A 73 12.17 -1.53 7.27
CA TYR A 73 11.39 -1.56 6.05
C TYR A 73 9.94 -1.89 6.37
N MET A 74 9.02 -1.14 5.76
CA MET A 74 7.59 -1.39 5.87
C MET A 74 6.99 -1.60 4.48
N LEU A 75 6.27 -2.70 4.30
CA LEU A 75 5.59 -3.08 3.06
C LEU A 75 4.14 -3.43 3.39
N SER A 76 3.19 -2.89 2.63
CA SER A 76 1.75 -3.08 2.84
C SER A 76 1.27 -2.95 4.31
N GLY A 77 1.91 -2.07 5.09
CA GLY A 77 1.53 -1.81 6.48
C GLY A 77 2.13 -2.79 7.50
N GLU A 78 3.03 -3.67 7.06
CA GLU A 78 3.76 -4.62 7.90
C GLU A 78 5.26 -4.36 7.84
N PHE A 79 5.95 -4.65 8.95
CA PHE A 79 7.41 -4.61 8.98
C PHE A 79 7.97 -5.85 8.29
N VAL A 80 8.88 -5.65 7.34
CA VAL A 80 9.48 -6.71 6.55
C VAL A 80 11.01 -6.62 6.57
N SER A 81 11.67 -7.74 6.29
CA SER A 81 13.11 -7.75 6.05
C SER A 81 13.45 -7.12 4.70
N ARG A 82 14.71 -6.68 4.53
CA ARG A 82 15.24 -6.17 3.26
C ARG A 82 14.98 -7.13 2.11
N GLU A 83 15.29 -8.41 2.32
CA GLU A 83 15.11 -9.48 1.31
C GLU A 83 13.66 -9.63 0.86
N ARG A 84 12.71 -9.56 1.80
CA ARG A 84 11.29 -9.68 1.48
C ARG A 84 10.78 -8.45 0.72
N LEU A 85 11.27 -7.26 1.05
CA LEU A 85 10.98 -6.05 0.29
C LEU A 85 11.58 -6.12 -1.12
N LEU A 86 12.83 -6.56 -1.25
CA LEU A 86 13.51 -6.73 -2.54
C LEU A 86 12.79 -7.74 -3.43
N LYS A 87 12.37 -8.88 -2.86
CA LYS A 87 11.59 -9.90 -3.57
C LYS A 87 10.24 -9.36 -4.05
N ALA A 88 9.61 -8.47 -3.28
CA ALA A 88 8.39 -7.81 -3.71
C ALA A 88 8.63 -6.80 -4.83
N LEU A 89 9.70 -5.98 -4.73
CA LEU A 89 10.07 -5.00 -5.75
C LEU A 89 10.61 -5.62 -7.05
N GLY A 90 11.18 -6.83 -6.98
CA GLY A 90 11.96 -7.44 -8.06
C GLY A 90 13.44 -7.05 -7.96
N GLU A 91 14.33 -7.99 -8.26
CA GLU A 91 15.78 -7.82 -8.15
C GLU A 91 16.33 -6.68 -9.01
N GLU A 92 15.70 -6.44 -10.18
CA GLU A 92 16.01 -5.33 -11.08
C GLU A 92 15.84 -3.94 -10.45
N ASN A 93 15.01 -3.84 -9.40
CA ASN A 93 14.67 -2.60 -8.72
C ASN A 93 15.50 -2.36 -7.45
N GLU A 94 16.55 -3.15 -7.20
CA GLU A 94 17.46 -2.97 -6.06
C GLU A 94 18.06 -1.55 -6.01
N LYS A 95 18.33 -0.96 -7.17
CA LYS A 95 18.87 0.41 -7.30
C LYS A 95 17.98 1.45 -6.62
N TYR A 96 16.66 1.27 -6.65
CA TYR A 96 15.72 2.18 -6.01
C TYR A 96 15.69 2.00 -4.49
N LEU A 97 15.89 0.77 -4.01
CA LEU A 97 16.02 0.49 -2.59
C LEU A 97 17.32 1.11 -2.04
N LEU A 98 18.44 0.90 -2.71
CA LEU A 98 19.73 1.50 -2.35
C LEU A 98 19.68 3.03 -2.38
N LYS A 99 19.00 3.61 -3.38
CA LYS A 99 18.77 5.06 -3.42
C LYS A 99 17.98 5.53 -2.20
N ALA A 100 16.91 4.82 -1.83
CA ALA A 100 16.12 5.16 -0.65
C ALA A 100 16.94 5.08 0.64
N GLU A 101 17.72 4.02 0.83
CA GLU A 101 18.64 3.89 1.96
C GLU A 101 19.68 5.01 1.99
N SER A 102 20.22 5.40 0.83
CA SER A 102 21.20 6.50 0.70
C SER A 102 20.60 7.87 1.04
N GLU A 103 19.32 8.10 0.71
CA GLU A 103 18.63 9.35 1.02
C GLU A 103 18.31 9.43 2.52
N GLU A 104 17.81 8.35 3.11
CA GLU A 104 17.51 8.28 4.55
C GLU A 104 18.78 8.39 5.42
N SER A 105 19.88 7.77 5.00
CA SER A 105 21.16 7.91 5.71
C SER A 105 21.71 9.33 5.68
N ARG A 106 21.54 10.05 4.56
CA ARG A 106 21.88 11.48 4.46
C ARG A 106 20.94 12.37 5.27
N HIS A 107 19.65 12.04 5.31
CA HIS A 107 18.66 12.79 6.07
C HIS A 107 18.86 12.61 7.59
N SER A 108 19.27 11.42 8.03
CA SER A 108 19.53 11.13 9.45
C SER A 108 20.78 11.81 10.00
N THR A 109 21.78 12.13 9.16
CA THR A 109 23.00 12.84 9.60
C THR A 109 22.77 14.33 9.87
N ALA A 110 21.58 14.87 9.59
CA ALA A 110 21.20 16.25 9.89
C ALA A 110 20.85 16.49 11.38
N THR A 111 21.23 15.60 12.29
CA THR A 111 21.04 15.80 13.74
C THR A 111 22.33 16.37 14.33
N THR A 112 22.33 17.70 14.54
CA THR A 112 23.27 18.48 15.38
C THR A 112 24.71 18.67 14.90
N LEU A 113 24.92 19.57 13.93
CA LEU A 113 26.07 20.46 13.98
C LEU A 113 25.72 21.60 14.96
N VAL A 114 25.99 21.41 16.25
CA VAL A 114 26.03 22.52 17.20
C VAL A 114 27.19 23.40 16.78
N THR A 115 26.88 24.55 16.18
CA THR A 115 27.84 25.64 16.03
C THR A 115 28.11 26.15 17.44
N ILE A 116 29.23 25.73 18.04
CA ILE A 116 29.74 26.37 19.26
C ILE A 116 30.34 27.70 18.79
N PRO A 117 29.80 28.87 19.16
CA PRO A 117 30.48 30.12 18.88
C PRO A 117 31.76 30.19 19.72
N ALA A 118 32.86 30.58 19.06
CA ALA A 118 34.19 30.76 19.63
C ALA A 118 34.27 31.95 20.59
#